data_AF-A0A9W6MCF8-F1
#
_entry.id   AF-A0A9W6MCF8-F1
#
_cell.length_a   1.000
_cell.length_b   1.000
_cell.length_c   1.000
_cell.angle_alpha   90.00
_cell.angle_beta   90.00
_cell.angle_gamma   90.00
#
_symmetry.space_group_name_H-M   'P 1'
#
loop_
_entity.id
_entity.type
_entity.pdbx_description
1 polymer ?
#
loop_
_entity_poly.entity_id
_entity_poly.type
_entity_poly.pdbx_seq_one_letter_code
_entity_poly.pdbx_strand_id
1 'polypeptide(L)' 'MSLTWRAASVELVDGYHLTGTGGGPVGRVDEALVAFEGGFVHVEVAGSGHVDVLSAPAVRLITYRPGRSEGPGTA' A
#
# COMPACT_ATOMS: atom_id res chain seq x y z
N MET A 1 13.73 10.21 7.65
CA MET A 1 12.48 10.99 7.46
C MET A 1 11.33 10.06 7.81
N SER A 2 10.27 10.53 8.44
CA SER A 2 9.10 9.70 8.75
C SER A 2 8.23 9.52 7.50
N LEU A 3 7.84 8.28 7.20
CA LEU A 3 6.90 7.98 6.13
C LEU A 3 5.53 8.59 6.46
N THR A 4 4.96 9.33 5.49
CA THR A 4 3.60 9.89 5.63
C THR A 4 2.59 8.92 5.04
N TRP A 5 1.98 8.13 5.93
CA TRP A 5 0.98 7.12 5.56
C TRP A 5 -0.40 7.73 5.28
N ARG A 6 -1.08 7.21 4.26
CA ARG A 6 -2.44 7.62 3.86
C ARG A 6 -3.27 6.40 3.48
N ALA A 7 -4.55 6.39 3.87
CA ALA A 7 -5.49 5.36 3.42
C ALA A 7 -5.79 5.51 1.92
N ALA A 8 -5.75 4.41 1.18
CA ALA A 8 -5.98 4.38 -0.24
C ALA A 8 -6.45 3.01 -0.74
N SER A 9 -6.96 2.97 -1.97
CA SER A 9 -6.96 1.77 -2.79
C SER A 9 -5.73 1.77 -3.72
N VAL A 10 -5.18 0.60 -4.01
CA VAL A 10 -4.01 0.42 -4.87
C VAL A 10 -4.34 -0.58 -5.98
N GLU A 11 -3.97 -0.22 -7.20
CA GLU A 11 -4.05 -1.07 -8.38
C GLU A 11 -2.67 -1.13 -9.03
N LEU A 12 -2.19 -2.33 -9.30
CA LEU A 12 -0.88 -2.57 -9.89
C LEU A 12 -0.96 -2.73 -11.40
N VAL A 13 0.19 -2.53 -12.06
CA VAL A 13 0.42 -2.95 -13.44
C VAL A 13 0.41 -4.48 -13.49
N ASP A 14 -0.10 -5.05 -14.59
CA ASP A 14 -0.14 -6.50 -14.79
C ASP A 14 1.24 -7.15 -14.60
N GLY A 15 1.29 -8.28 -13.91
CA GLY A 15 2.52 -9.00 -13.56
C GLY A 15 3.15 -8.58 -12.22
N TYR A 16 2.65 -7.53 -11.57
CA TYR A 16 3.02 -7.17 -10.19
C TYR A 16 1.93 -7.57 -9.19
N HIS A 17 2.36 -7.91 -7.98
CA HIS A 17 1.48 -8.38 -6.91
C HIS A 17 1.88 -7.81 -5.55
N LEU A 18 0.87 -7.56 -4.72
CA LEU A 18 0.97 -7.38 -3.27
C LEU A 18 0.66 -8.71 -2.56
N THR A 19 1.06 -8.80 -1.31
CA THR A 19 0.68 -9.87 -0.38
C THR A 19 -0.68 -9.54 0.23
N GLY A 20 -1.71 -10.27 -0.15
CA GLY A 20 -3.06 -10.13 0.43
C GLY A 20 -3.15 -10.68 1.86
N THR A 21 -4.29 -10.46 2.52
CA THR A 21 -4.56 -10.89 3.91
C THR A 21 -4.39 -12.40 4.13
N GLY A 22 -4.58 -13.22 3.10
CA GLY A 22 -4.37 -14.68 3.14
C GLY A 22 -2.96 -15.14 2.74
N GLY A 23 -2.00 -14.23 2.57
CA GLY A 23 -0.64 -14.51 2.09
C GLY A 23 -0.54 -14.78 0.59
N GLY A 24 -1.66 -14.75 -0.14
CA GLY A 24 -1.70 -14.94 -1.59
C GLY A 24 -1.42 -13.65 -2.38
N PRO A 25 -0.94 -13.76 -3.63
CA PRO A 25 -0.68 -12.60 -4.48
C PRO A 25 -1.99 -11.92 -4.93
N VAL A 26 -2.03 -10.58 -4.86
CA VAL A 26 -3.16 -9.76 -5.31
C VAL A 26 -2.68 -8.58 -6.16
N GLY A 27 -3.32 -8.35 -7.32
CA GLY A 27 -3.00 -7.21 -8.21
C GLY A 27 -3.74 -5.91 -7.88
N ARG A 28 -4.77 -5.99 -7.03
CA ARG A 28 -5.57 -4.85 -6.57
C ARG A 28 -5.95 -5.05 -5.11
N VAL A 29 -5.88 -3.98 -4.34
CA VAL A 29 -6.35 -3.92 -2.97
C VAL A 29 -7.22 -2.68 -2.81
N ASP A 30 -8.43 -2.87 -2.26
CA ASP A 30 -9.33 -1.74 -2.06
C ASP A 30 -8.94 -0.97 -0.80
N GLU A 31 -8.39 -1.63 0.23
CA GLU A 31 -8.03 -1.02 1.51
C GLU A 31 -6.56 -1.25 1.85
N ALA A 32 -5.77 -0.17 1.81
CA ALA A 32 -4.37 -0.18 2.21
C ALA A 32 -3.95 1.16 2.82
N LEU A 33 -2.86 1.15 3.59
CA LEU A 33 -2.09 2.34 3.89
C LEU A 33 -0.94 2.44 2.90
N VAL A 34 -0.71 3.64 2.36
CA VAL A 34 0.38 3.89 1.42
C VAL A 34 1.27 5.04 1.88
N ALA A 35 2.58 4.90 1.64
CA ALA A 35 3.56 5.96 1.79
C ALA A 35 4.56 5.94 0.61
N PHE A 36 5.23 7.07 0.38
CA PHE A 36 6.18 7.22 -0.72
C PHE A 36 7.56 7.60 -0.19
N GLU A 37 8.59 6.98 -0.74
CA GLU A 37 10.00 7.28 -0.43
C GLU A 37 10.87 7.03 -1.67
N GLY A 38 11.58 8.05 -2.15
CA GLY A 38 12.67 7.85 -3.12
C GLY A 38 12.31 7.12 -4.43
N GLY A 39 11.05 7.21 -4.89
CA GLY A 39 10.57 6.48 -6.07
C GLY A 39 9.99 5.10 -5.78
N PHE A 40 9.85 4.74 -4.50
CA PHE A 40 9.15 3.55 -4.02
C PHE A 40 7.80 3.91 -3.40
N VAL A 41 6.87 2.96 -3.48
CA VAL A 41 5.61 2.97 -2.75
C VAL A 41 5.67 1.86 -1.71
N HIS A 42 5.44 2.22 -0.46
CA HIS A 42 5.22 1.29 0.64
C HIS A 42 3.71 1.06 0.74
N VAL A 43 3.28 -0.19 0.77
CA VAL A 43 1.87 -0.57 0.84
C VAL A 43 1.67 -1.55 1.99
N GLU A 44 0.86 -1.17 2.97
CA GLU A 44 0.36 -2.06 4.01
C GLU A 44 -1.08 -2.44 3.66
N VAL A 45 -1.31 -3.71 3.33
CA VAL A 45 -2.65 -4.24 3.09
C VAL A 45 -3.31 -4.53 4.43
N ALA A 46 -4.53 -4.03 4.65
CA ALA A 46 -5.21 -4.20 5.92
C ALA A 46 -5.31 -5.69 6.31
N GLY A 47 -4.81 -6.02 7.51
CA GLY A 47 -4.82 -7.38 8.04
C GLY A 47 -3.76 -8.34 7.46
N SER A 48 -2.90 -7.92 6.52
CA SER A 48 -1.80 -8.78 6.05
C SER A 48 -0.65 -8.89 7.06
N GLY A 49 -0.49 -7.90 7.95
CA GLY A 49 0.64 -7.83 8.88
C GLY A 49 1.99 -7.58 8.21
N HIS A 50 2.00 -7.22 6.93
CA HIS A 50 3.20 -7.01 6.13
C HIS A 50 3.12 -5.69 5.34
N VAL A 51 4.29 -5.06 5.16
CA VAL A 51 4.47 -3.92 4.26
C VAL A 51 5.22 -4.39 3.04
N ASP A 52 4.58 -4.34 1.88
CA ASP A 52 5.25 -4.55 0.61
C ASP A 52 5.87 -3.23 0.13
N VAL A 53 7.05 -3.32 -0.47
CA VAL A 53 7.74 -2.16 -1.06
C VAL A 53 7.89 -2.39 -2.55
N LEU A 54 7.30 -1.48 -3.33
CA LEU A 54 7.25 -1.57 -4.78
C LEU A 54 7.96 -0.37 -5.40
N SER A 55 8.51 -0.53 -6.60
CA SER A 55 8.87 0.62 -7.41
C SER A 55 7.59 1.38 -7.79
N ALA A 56 7.61 2.72 -7.76
CA ALA A 56 6.44 3.51 -8.14
C ALA A 56 5.89 3.20 -9.54
N PRO A 57 6.71 2.86 -10.55
CA PRO A 57 6.21 2.41 -11.86
C PRO A 57 5.41 1.10 -11.84
N ALA A 58 5.53 0.27 -10.81
CA ALA A 58 4.71 -0.94 -10.66
C ALA A 58 3.25 -0.63 -10.29
N VAL A 59 2.97 0.60 -9.86
CA VAL A 59 1.63 1.05 -9.47
C VAL A 59 0.93 1.67 -10.68
N ARG A 60 -0.25 1.14 -11.01
CA ARG A 60 -1.12 1.70 -12.06
C ARG A 60 -1.95 2.87 -11.53
N LEU A 61 -2.54 2.73 -10.34
CA LEU A 61 -3.37 3.78 -9.73
C LEU A 61 -3.38 3.69 -8.21
N ILE A 62 -3.23 4.84 -7.54
CA ILE A 62 -3.53 5.01 -6.11
C ILE A 62 -4.66 6.02 -5.99
N THR A 63 -5.72 5.65 -5.28
CA THR A 63 -6.84 6.55 -4.97
C THR A 63 -6.91 6.76 -3.47
N TYR A 64 -6.58 7.97 -3.01
CA TYR A 64 -6.69 8.31 -1.60
C TYR A 64 -8.15 8.33 -1.15
N ARG A 65 -8.40 7.72 0.00
CA ARG A 65 -9.71 7.79 0.64
C ARG A 65 -9.75 9.01 1.57
N PRO A 66 -10.78 9.85 1.51
CA PRO A 66 -10.97 10.92 2.48
C PRO A 66 -11.35 10.29 3.83
N GLY A 67 -10.35 10.03 4.66
CA GLY A 67 -10.45 9.44 5.99
C GLY A 67 -9.16 9.70 6.76
N ARG A 68 -9.29 10.10 8.02
CA ARG A 68 -8.27 10.67 8.91
C ARG A 68 -6.93 9.92 8.85
N SER A 69 -5.84 10.65 8.68
CA SER A 69 -4.47 10.15 8.80
C SER A 69 -4.21 9.68 10.23
N GLU A 70 -4.49 8.42 10.56
CA GLU A 70 -3.88 7.75 11.70
C GLU A 70 -2.67 6.98 11.17
N GLY A 71 -1.48 7.42 11.61
CA GLY A 71 -0.26 6.66 11.36
C GLY A 71 -0.36 5.27 12.01
N PRO A 72 0.41 4.28 11.54
CA PRO A 72 0.43 2.97 12.15
C PRO A 72 0.84 3.14 13.62
N GLY A 73 -0.04 2.70 14.52
CA GLY A 73 0.22 2.71 15.95
C GLY A 73 1.40 1.81 16.26
N THR A 74 2.48 2.39 16.77
CA THR A 74 3.53 1.66 17.48
C THR A 74 2.90 1.00 18.70
N ALA A 75 2.68 -0.31 18.60
CA ALA A 75 2.56 -1.20 19.75
C ALA A 75 3.96 -1.64 20.20
#